data_AF-A0A376ERC9-F1
#
_entry.id   AF-A0A376ERC9-F1
#
_cell.length_a   1.000
_cell.length_b   1.000
_cell.length_c   1.000
_cell.angle_alpha   90.00
_cell.angle_beta   90.00
_cell.angle_gamma   90.00
#
_symmetry.space_group_name_H-M   'P 1'
#
loop_
_entity.id
_entity.type
_entity.pdbx_description
1 polymer ?
#
loop_
_entity_poly.entity_id
_entity_poly.type
_entity_poly.pdbx_seq_one_letter_code
_entity_poly.pdbx_strand_id
1 'polypeptide(L)'
;MKLNIKNMVCSRCLKVLRQELEQLGIKVSSIELGVLVIDEMAGNHTEIMAKIESVLHTNKFEIIHSPEEVLVEKIKHFLLCKIEEPPLDSTVNLSQILSTEFNHEYKSLSKLFSHLENTTLEKYLLN
;
A
#
# COMPACT_ATOMS: atom_id res chain seq x y z
N MET A 1 8.22 -15.18 -1.12
CA MET A 1 8.24 -14.05 -2.08
C MET A 1 7.48 -12.86 -1.52
N LYS A 2 8.00 -11.64 -1.67
CA LYS A 2 7.36 -10.39 -1.21
C LYS A 2 6.86 -9.57 -2.41
N LEU A 3 5.61 -9.14 -2.36
CA LEU A 3 4.95 -8.31 -3.36
C LEU A 3 4.47 -7.01 -2.70
N ASN A 4 4.69 -5.87 -3.36
CA ASN A 4 4.10 -4.60 -2.95
C ASN A 4 2.81 -4.37 -3.75
N ILE A 5 1.76 -3.95 -3.07
CA ILE A 5 0.41 -3.85 -3.64
C ILE A 5 -0.11 -2.43 -3.47
N LYS A 6 -0.68 -1.90 -4.54
CA LYS A 6 -1.35 -0.60 -4.61
C LYS A 6 -2.84 -0.70 -4.29
N ASN A 7 -3.40 0.39 -3.74
CA ASN A 7 -4.83 0.59 -3.41
C ASN A 7 -5.39 -0.28 -2.26
N MET A 8 -4.51 -0.85 -1.43
CA MET A 8 -4.94 -1.69 -0.31
C MET A 8 -5.28 -0.84 0.93
N VAL A 9 -6.52 -0.37 1.04
CA VAL A 9 -6.87 0.71 1.99
C VAL A 9 -7.49 0.28 3.33
N CYS A 10 -7.88 -0.98 3.53
CA CYS A 10 -8.50 -1.37 4.81
C CYS A 10 -8.25 -2.83 5.24
N SER A 11 -8.42 -3.09 6.53
CA SER A 11 -8.26 -4.42 7.15
C SER A 11 -9.20 -5.49 6.57
N ARG A 12 -10.37 -5.09 6.05
CA ARG A 12 -11.29 -6.01 5.36
C ARG A 12 -10.71 -6.54 4.05
N CYS A 13 -9.93 -5.72 3.33
CA CYS A 13 -9.23 -6.14 2.11
C CYS A 13 -8.24 -7.27 2.41
N LEU A 14 -7.53 -7.19 3.54
CA LEU A 14 -6.54 -8.20 3.94
C LEU A 14 -7.18 -9.58 4.12
N LYS A 15 -8.34 -9.63 4.81
CA LYS A 15 -9.02 -10.89 5.11
C LYS A 15 -9.57 -11.56 3.85
N VAL A 16 -10.21 -10.78 2.97
CA VAL A 16 -10.75 -11.29 1.71
C VAL A 16 -9.63 -11.79 0.82
N LEU A 17 -8.56 -10.99 0.66
CA LEU A 17 -7.44 -11.36 -0.20
C LEU A 17 -6.74 -12.63 0.28
N ARG A 18 -6.52 -12.77 1.59
CA ARG A 18 -5.95 -14.00 2.17
C ARG A 18 -6.80 -15.22 1.83
N GLN A 19 -8.11 -15.11 2.04
CA GLN A 19 -9.03 -16.23 1.80
C GLN A 19 -9.06 -16.64 0.32
N GLU A 20 -9.12 -15.68 -0.61
CA GLU A 20 -9.13 -15.97 -2.05
C GLU A 20 -7.82 -16.62 -2.51
N LEU A 21 -6.66 -16.14 -2.02
CA LEU A 21 -5.36 -16.74 -2.35
C LEU A 21 -5.22 -18.15 -1.77
N GLU A 22 -5.61 -18.38 -0.51
CA GLU A 22 -5.54 -19.69 0.12
C GLU A 22 -6.48 -20.71 -0.55
N GLN A 23 -7.66 -20.29 -1.03
CA GLN A 23 -8.56 -21.13 -1.82
C GLN A 23 -7.96 -21.58 -3.15
N LEU A 24 -7.06 -20.79 -3.73
CA LEU A 24 -6.29 -21.15 -4.93
C LEU A 24 -5.06 -22.01 -4.62
N GLY A 25 -4.91 -22.43 -3.36
CA GLY A 25 -3.77 -23.21 -2.88
C GLY A 25 -2.51 -22.37 -2.64
N ILE A 26 -2.60 -21.04 -2.68
CA ILE A 26 -1.46 -20.14 -2.46
C ILE A 26 -1.33 -19.84 -0.98
N LYS A 27 -0.22 -20.28 -0.38
CA LYS A 27 0.02 -20.10 1.05
C LYS A 27 0.55 -18.68 1.36
N VAL A 28 -0.24 -17.91 2.11
CA VAL A 28 0.10 -16.54 2.51
C VAL A 28 0.82 -16.54 3.86
N SER A 29 2.12 -16.22 3.86
CA SER A 29 2.95 -16.11 5.07
C SER A 29 2.55 -14.88 5.89
N SER A 30 2.45 -13.71 5.25
CA SER A 30 2.03 -12.45 5.87
C SER A 30 1.27 -11.57 4.89
N ILE A 31 0.35 -10.77 5.41
CA ILE A 31 -0.40 -9.77 4.65
C ILE A 31 -0.63 -8.54 5.51
N GLU A 32 -0.18 -7.40 5.01
CA GLU A 32 -0.25 -6.08 5.65
C GLU A 32 -0.65 -5.04 4.59
N LEU A 33 -1.05 -3.84 5.01
CA LEU A 33 -1.46 -2.79 4.06
C LEU A 33 -0.32 -2.48 3.09
N GLY A 34 -0.55 -2.83 1.82
CA GLY A 34 0.40 -2.64 0.72
C GLY A 34 1.49 -3.70 0.59
N VAL A 35 1.50 -4.76 1.42
CA VAL A 35 2.51 -5.82 1.36
C VAL A 35 1.88 -7.20 1.48
N LEU A 36 2.17 -8.07 0.51
CA LEU A 36 1.82 -9.48 0.54
C LEU A 36 3.09 -10.32 0.52
N VAL A 37 3.21 -11.23 1.47
CA VAL A 37 4.28 -12.22 1.54
C VAL A 37 3.66 -13.59 1.41
N ILE A 38 4.08 -14.33 0.37
CA ILE A 38 3.66 -15.70 0.15
C ILE A 38 4.84 -16.66 0.30
N ASP A 39 4.54 -17.89 0.72
CA ASP A 39 5.54 -18.94 0.73
C ASP A 39 5.90 -19.30 -0.70
N GLU A 40 7.19 -19.52 -0.94
CA GLU A 40 7.66 -19.99 -2.24
C GLU A 40 7.20 -21.43 -2.42
N MET A 41 6.23 -21.65 -3.31
CA MET A 41 5.66 -22.97 -3.55
C MET A 41 6.49 -23.72 -4.59
N ALA A 42 6.68 -25.02 -4.37
CA ALA A 42 7.20 -25.92 -5.41
C ALA A 42 6.15 -26.03 -6.54
N GLY A 43 6.34 -25.31 -7.63
CA GLY A 43 5.38 -25.24 -8.75
C GLY A 43 5.79 -24.26 -9.84
N ASN A 44 4.95 -24.11 -10.87
CA ASN A 44 5.19 -23.17 -11.96
C ASN A 44 4.93 -21.73 -11.49
N HIS A 45 6.01 -20.98 -11.26
CA HIS A 45 5.98 -19.60 -10.80
C HIS A 45 5.05 -18.69 -11.64
N THR A 46 5.08 -18.84 -12.97
CA THR A 46 4.28 -18.03 -13.89
C THR A 46 2.77 -18.24 -13.67
N GLU A 47 2.35 -19.48 -13.43
CA GLU A 47 0.94 -19.79 -13.18
C GLU A 47 0.47 -19.23 -11.82
N ILE A 48 1.32 -19.30 -10.81
CA ILE A 48 1.04 -18.74 -9.48
C ILE A 48 0.89 -17.23 -9.58
N MET A 49 1.81 -16.54 -10.28
CA MET A 49 1.74 -15.10 -10.49
C MET A 49 0.47 -14.68 -11.23
N ALA A 50 0.10 -15.39 -12.30
CA ALA A 50 -1.14 -15.10 -13.04
C ALA A 50 -2.39 -15.23 -12.16
N LYS A 51 -2.44 -16.23 -11.26
CA LYS A 51 -3.53 -16.39 -10.29
C LYS A 51 -3.58 -15.22 -9.30
N ILE A 52 -2.43 -14.81 -8.78
CA ILE A 52 -2.33 -13.68 -7.85
C ILE A 52 -2.80 -12.40 -8.54
N GLU A 53 -2.30 -12.11 -9.73
CA GLU A 53 -2.68 -10.92 -10.51
C GLU A 53 -4.18 -10.91 -10.80
N SER A 54 -4.77 -12.05 -11.16
CA SER A 54 -6.22 -12.15 -11.38
C SER A 54 -7.04 -11.83 -10.14
N VAL A 55 -6.60 -12.30 -8.97
CA VAL A 55 -7.26 -12.02 -7.68
C VAL A 55 -7.12 -10.54 -7.33
N LEU A 56 -5.92 -9.98 -7.46
CA LEU A 56 -5.65 -8.57 -7.20
C LEU A 56 -6.48 -7.67 -8.11
N HIS A 57 -6.50 -7.95 -9.41
CA HIS A 57 -7.25 -7.17 -10.39
C HIS A 57 -8.77 -7.20 -10.11
N THR A 58 -9.32 -8.35 -9.74
CA THR A 58 -10.74 -8.47 -9.33
C THR A 58 -11.07 -7.56 -8.15
N ASN A 59 -10.12 -7.40 -7.24
CA ASN A 59 -10.22 -6.55 -6.06
C ASN A 59 -9.73 -5.10 -6.29
N LYS A 60 -9.41 -4.72 -7.54
CA LYS A 60 -8.88 -3.39 -7.93
C LYS A 60 -7.53 -3.04 -7.28
N PHE A 61 -6.74 -4.07 -7.00
CA PHE A 61 -5.37 -3.96 -6.54
C PHE A 61 -4.40 -4.25 -7.68
N GLU A 62 -3.21 -3.67 -7.58
CA GLU A 62 -2.16 -3.84 -8.57
C GLU A 62 -0.83 -4.12 -7.88
N ILE A 63 0.01 -4.96 -8.49
CA ILE A 63 1.38 -5.17 -8.02
C ILE A 63 2.23 -4.02 -8.53
N ILE A 64 2.99 -3.39 -7.63
CA ILE A 64 3.91 -2.31 -7.95
C ILE A 64 5.35 -2.74 -7.68
N HIS A 65 6.25 -2.28 -8.55
CA HIS A 65 7.68 -2.57 -8.47
C HIS A 65 8.53 -1.32 -8.30
N SER A 66 8.02 -0.16 -8.70
CA SER A 66 8.75 1.10 -8.56
C SER A 66 8.93 1.45 -7.08
N PRO A 67 10.17 1.71 -6.60
CA PRO A 67 10.40 2.19 -5.25
C PRO A 67 9.61 3.45 -4.92
N GLU A 68 9.40 4.31 -5.92
CA GLU A 68 8.64 5.53 -5.81
C GLU A 68 7.14 5.28 -5.59
N GLU A 69 6.54 4.35 -6.35
CA GLU A 69 5.15 3.95 -6.15
C GLU A 69 4.96 3.31 -4.78
N VAL A 70 5.91 2.47 -4.35
CA VAL A 70 5.89 1.83 -3.04
C VAL A 70 5.94 2.87 -1.92
N LEU A 71 6.77 3.90 -2.08
CA LEU A 71 6.86 5.00 -1.13
C LEU A 71 5.54 5.79 -1.07
N VAL A 72 4.95 6.12 -2.22
CA VAL A 72 3.66 6.84 -2.27
C VAL A 72 2.53 6.03 -1.64
N GLU A 73 2.44 4.73 -1.92
CA GLU A 73 1.41 3.88 -1.30
C GLU A 73 1.59 3.79 0.22
N LYS A 74 2.84 3.69 0.72
CA LYS A 74 3.08 3.74 2.17
C LYS A 74 2.65 5.07 2.79
N ILE A 75 2.90 6.19 2.11
CA ILE A 75 2.42 7.51 2.56
C ILE A 75 0.88 7.50 2.62
N LYS A 76 0.19 7.01 1.60
CA LYS A 76 -1.29 6.92 1.59
C LYS A 76 -1.81 6.09 2.76
N HIS A 77 -1.23 4.91 3.01
CA HIS A 77 -1.61 4.08 4.16
C HIS A 77 -1.34 4.78 5.49
N PHE A 78 -0.21 5.47 5.64
CA PHE A 78 0.11 6.24 6.83
C PHE A 78 -0.93 7.36 7.09
N LEU A 79 -1.30 8.11 6.05
CA LEU A 79 -2.31 9.16 6.15
C LEU A 79 -3.67 8.57 6.55
N LEU A 80 -4.10 7.47 5.93
CA LEU A 80 -5.35 6.78 6.27
C LEU A 80 -5.40 6.36 7.74
N CYS A 81 -4.32 5.82 8.29
CA CYS A 81 -4.27 5.42 9.70
C CYS A 81 -4.23 6.61 10.67
N LYS A 82 -3.64 7.74 10.28
CA LYS A 82 -3.48 8.90 11.17
C LYS A 82 -4.69 9.83 11.24
N ILE A 83 -5.58 9.80 10.24
CA ILE A 83 -6.84 10.57 10.23
C ILE A 83 -7.83 10.08 11.31
N GLU A 84 -7.65 8.88 11.87
CA GLU A 84 -8.50 8.35 12.95
C GLU A 84 -8.21 8.96 14.34
N GLU A 85 -7.15 9.78 14.49
CA GLU A 85 -6.85 10.53 15.73
C GLU A 85 -7.49 11.95 15.68
N PRO A 86 -8.11 12.45 16.79
CA PRO A 86 -8.85 13.73 16.81
C PRO A 86 -7.95 14.93 16.49
N PRO A 87 -8.53 16.07 16.05
CA PRO A 87 -7.79 17.08 15.30
C PRO A 87 -6.79 17.82 16.20
N LEU A 88 -5.51 17.46 16.10
CA LEU A 88 -4.44 18.41 16.41
C LEU A 88 -4.40 19.45 15.29
N ASP A 89 -4.34 20.73 15.65
CA ASP A 89 -4.21 21.89 14.77
C ASP A 89 -3.54 21.57 13.41
N SER A 90 -4.39 21.50 12.38
CA SER A 90 -4.31 20.58 11.23
C SER A 90 -3.22 20.86 10.18
N THR A 91 -2.19 21.62 10.53
CA THR A 91 -1.05 21.91 9.62
C THR A 91 0.30 21.82 10.33
N VAL A 92 0.35 21.87 11.66
CA VAL A 92 1.61 21.97 12.41
C VAL A 92 2.03 20.60 12.93
N ASN A 93 2.20 19.62 12.03
CA ASN A 93 3.24 18.60 12.14
C ASN A 93 3.30 17.62 10.95
N LEU A 94 2.40 17.67 9.97
CA LEU A 94 2.39 16.67 8.87
C LEU A 94 3.75 16.57 8.17
N SER A 95 4.37 17.72 7.89
CA SER A 95 5.70 17.76 7.28
C SER A 95 6.78 17.11 8.14
N GLN A 96 6.78 17.37 9.45
CA GLN A 96 7.71 16.79 10.41
C GLN A 96 7.45 15.29 10.64
N ILE A 97 6.18 14.90 10.78
CA ILE A 97 5.74 13.51 10.93
C ILE A 97 6.17 12.70 9.72
N LEU A 98 5.78 13.11 8.51
CA LEU A 98 6.14 12.39 7.29
C LEU A 98 7.66 12.35 7.09
N SER A 99 8.36 13.45 7.40
CA SER A 99 9.81 13.45 7.26
C SER A 99 10.49 12.49 8.23
N THR A 100 9.96 12.37 9.45
CA THR A 100 10.49 11.47 10.49
C THR A 100 10.15 10.02 10.18
N GLU A 101 8.90 9.72 9.83
CA GLU A 101 8.41 8.36 9.53
C GLU A 101 9.13 7.75 8.32
N PHE A 102 9.29 8.53 7.26
CA PHE A 102 9.89 8.05 6.02
C PHE A 102 11.38 8.33 5.91
N ASN A 103 11.98 9.05 6.87
CA ASN A 103 13.38 9.48 6.83
C ASN A 103 13.75 10.20 5.51
N HIS A 104 12.87 11.09 5.06
CA HIS A 104 12.98 11.82 3.79
C HIS A 104 12.54 13.28 3.98
N GLU A 105 13.09 14.21 3.22
CA GLU A 105 12.61 15.60 3.27
C GLU A 105 11.15 15.71 2.77
N TYR A 106 10.28 16.37 3.55
CA TYR A 106 8.89 16.61 3.16
C TYR A 106 8.73 17.18 1.75
N LYS A 107 9.61 18.10 1.34
CA LYS A 107 9.56 18.70 -0.01
C LYS A 107 9.70 17.65 -1.11
N SER A 108 10.54 16.64 -0.90
CA SER A 108 10.73 15.53 -1.83
C SER A 108 9.54 14.58 -1.81
N LEU A 109 9.03 14.25 -0.62
CA LEU A 109 7.83 13.43 -0.46
C LEU A 109 6.60 14.06 -1.12
N SER A 110 6.37 15.36 -0.88
CA SER A 110 5.24 16.12 -1.43
C SER A 110 5.30 16.23 -2.95
N LYS A 111 6.49 16.47 -3.52
CA LYS A 111 6.70 16.48 -4.97
C LYS A 111 6.43 15.12 -5.59
N LEU A 112 6.98 14.05 -5.01
CA LEU A 112 6.81 12.71 -5.53
C LEU A 112 5.33 12.28 -5.48
N PHE A 113 4.67 12.52 -4.35
CA PHE A 113 3.25 12.25 -4.17
C PHE A 113 2.40 13.00 -5.20
N SER A 114 2.66 14.30 -5.38
CA SER A 114 1.91 15.11 -6.34
C SER A 114 2.12 14.68 -7.78
N HIS A 115 3.32 14.17 -8.11
CA HIS A 115 3.62 13.64 -9.43
C HIS A 115 2.86 12.34 -9.72
N LEU A 116 2.80 11.42 -8.75
CA LEU A 116 2.18 10.10 -8.94
C LEU A 116 0.65 10.10 -8.73
N GLU A 117 0.14 10.85 -7.75
CA GLU A 117 -1.28 10.88 -7.41
C GLU A 117 -2.04 12.06 -8.08
N ASN A 118 -1.35 12.95 -8.80
CA ASN A 118 -1.92 14.14 -9.42
C ASN A 118 -2.67 15.07 -8.43
N THR A 119 -2.34 15.00 -7.14
CA THR A 119 -2.90 15.84 -6.07
C THR A 119 -1.87 16.06 -4.98
N THR A 120 -2.01 17.12 -4.19
CA THR A 120 -1.08 17.38 -3.07
C THR A 120 -1.46 16.56 -1.84
N LEU A 121 -0.52 16.37 -0.92
CA LEU A 121 -0.76 15.70 0.36
C LEU A 121 -1.86 16.41 1.16
N GLU A 122 -1.87 17.74 1.17
CA GLU A 122 -2.88 18.55 1.86
C GLU A 122 -4.28 18.37 1.25
N LYS A 123 -4.38 18.35 -0.09
CA LYS A 123 -5.66 18.11 -0.77
C LYS A 123 -6.15 16.67 -0.59
N TYR A 124 -5.23 15.71 -0.52
CA TYR A 124 -5.56 14.31 -0.28
C TYR A 124 -6.17 14.09 1.11
N LEU A 125 -5.70 14.83 2.13
CA LEU A 125 -6.23 14.76 3.50
C LEU A 125 -7.61 15.41 3.68
N LEU A 126 -8.05 16.27 2.76
CA LEU A 126 -9.33 16.97 2.84
C LEU A 126 -10.50 16.20 2.18
N ASN A 127 -10.21 15.09 1.52
CA ASN A 127 -11.16 14.28 0.75
C ASN A 127 -11.38 12.91 1.41
#